data_AF-A0A2V8ZEP2-F1
#
_entry.id   AF-A0A2V8ZEP2-F1
#
_cell.length_a   1.000
_cell.length_b   1.000
_cell.length_c   1.000
_cell.angle_alpha   90.00
_cell.angle_beta   90.00
_cell.angle_gamma   90.00
#
_symmetry.space_group_name_H-M   'P 1'
#
loop_
_entity.id
_entity.type
_entity.pdbx_description
1 polymer ?
#
loop_
_entity_poly.entity_id
_entity_poly.type
_entity_poly.pdbx_seq_one_letter_code
_entity_poly.pdbx_strand_id
1 'polypeptide(L)'
;MNKSYPVDLKGRAWIVADGYQIVGLQTDLIDAIPDIRRTAEHTAIQYGAVQFSSPGLDMWLPQTAEVYMEVRGKRLHRRISFNNYLLFAIDDKQQISAPKSNP
;
A
#
# COMPACT_ATOMS: atom_id res chain seq x y z
N MET A 1 27.06 -3.08 2.10
CA MET A 1 26.15 -4.18 2.49
C MET A 1 24.92 -3.54 3.12
N ASN A 2 23.76 -3.56 2.45
CA ASN A 2 22.53 -2.94 2.99
C ASN A 2 22.03 -3.78 4.18
N LYS A 3 21.89 -3.17 5.36
CA LYS A 3 21.20 -3.80 6.49
C LYS A 3 19.69 -3.75 6.25
N SER A 4 19.03 -4.90 6.34
CA SER A 4 17.57 -5.02 6.36
C SER A 4 17.11 -5.34 7.77
N TYR A 5 16.01 -4.75 8.21
CA TYR A 5 15.39 -5.04 9.50
C TYR A 5 13.96 -5.52 9.25
N PRO A 6 13.55 -6.67 9.81
CA PRO A 6 12.17 -7.12 9.70
C PRO A 6 11.23 -6.10 10.36
N VAL A 7 10.07 -5.89 9.76
CA VAL A 7 9.01 -5.02 10.28
C VAL A 7 7.76 -5.86 10.40
N ASP A 8 7.62 -6.54 11.54
CA ASP A 8 6.50 -7.42 11.80
C ASP A 8 5.26 -6.61 12.20
N LEU A 9 4.18 -6.78 11.44
CA LEU A 9 2.94 -6.03 11.60
C LEU A 9 1.79 -6.97 11.94
N LYS A 10 0.90 -6.51 12.81
CA LYS A 10 -0.42 -7.10 13.05
C LYS A 10 -1.48 -6.11 12.62
N GLY A 11 -2.66 -6.58 12.25
CA GLY A 11 -3.70 -5.66 11.79
C GLY A 11 -5.10 -6.23 11.78
N ARG A 12 -6.03 -5.36 11.40
CA ARG A 12 -7.44 -5.65 11.16
C ARG A 12 -7.86 -4.98 9.86
N ALA A 13 -8.70 -5.67 9.09
CA ALA A 13 -9.36 -5.11 7.93
C ALA A 13 -10.87 -5.11 8.15
N TRP A 14 -11.54 -4.06 7.68
CA TRP A 14 -12.99 -4.02 7.58
C TRP A 14 -13.37 -4.30 6.13
N ILE A 15 -14.20 -5.32 5.93
CA ILE A 15 -14.60 -5.82 4.62
C ILE A 15 -16.12 -5.79 4.53
N VAL A 16 -16.65 -5.21 3.45
CA VAL A 16 -18.09 -5.18 3.19
C VAL A 16 -18.58 -6.60 2.91
N ALA A 17 -19.65 -7.03 3.57
CA ALA A 17 -20.15 -8.41 3.48
C ALA A 17 -20.59 -8.79 2.06
N ASP A 18 -21.27 -7.88 1.35
CA ASP A 18 -21.95 -8.20 0.10
C ASP A 18 -21.03 -8.12 -1.14
N GLY A 19 -19.98 -7.32 -1.07
CA GLY A 19 -19.09 -7.04 -2.20
C GLY A 19 -17.60 -7.29 -1.93
N TYR A 20 -17.25 -7.69 -0.71
CA TYR A 20 -15.88 -8.01 -0.29
C TYR A 20 -14.87 -6.88 -0.45
N GLN A 21 -15.32 -5.63 -0.61
CA GLN A 21 -14.41 -4.50 -0.68
C GLN A 21 -13.85 -4.20 0.70
N ILE A 22 -12.54 -3.94 0.75
CA ILE A 22 -11.90 -3.39 1.94
C ILE A 22 -12.34 -1.93 2.06
N VAL A 23 -12.89 -1.56 3.21
CA VAL A 23 -13.28 -0.17 3.54
C VAL A 23 -12.37 0.46 4.57
N GLY A 24 -11.59 -0.35 5.29
CA GLY A 24 -10.56 0.14 6.16
C GLY A 24 -9.50 -0.91 6.44
N LEU A 25 -8.31 -0.43 6.79
CA LEU A 25 -7.19 -1.24 7.24
C LEU A 25 -6.53 -0.54 8.42
N GLN A 26 -6.28 -1.28 9.49
CA GLN A 26 -5.47 -0.81 10.61
C GLN A 26 -4.31 -1.79 10.80
N THR A 27 -3.10 -1.25 10.99
CA THR A 27 -1.92 -2.04 11.32
C THR A 27 -1.15 -1.41 12.46
N ASP A 28 -0.57 -2.26 13.30
CA ASP A 28 0.30 -1.90 14.41
C ASP A 28 1.59 -2.70 14.33
N LEU A 29 2.70 -2.07 14.71
CA LEU A 29 3.97 -2.76 14.92
C LEU A 29 3.80 -3.81 16.02
N ILE A 30 4.27 -5.05 15.78
CA ILE A 30 4.20 -6.12 16.77
C ILE A 30 5.17 -5.83 17.92
N ASP A 31 6.43 -5.60 17.57
CA ASP A 31 7.52 -5.33 18.51
C ASP A 31 8.37 -4.13 18.07
N ALA A 32 8.90 -3.38 19.04
CA ALA A 32 9.82 -2.28 18.76
C ALA A 32 11.06 -2.77 17.98
N ILE A 33 11.61 -1.90 17.12
CA ILE A 33 12.83 -2.15 16.35
C ILE A 33 13.92 -1.15 16.81
N PRO A 34 14.69 -1.46 17.87
CA PRO A 34 15.62 -0.52 18.49
C PRO A 34 16.74 -0.06 17.56
N ASP A 35 17.20 -0.94 16.66
CA ASP A 35 18.32 -0.68 15.73
C ASP A 35 18.05 0.50 14.79
N ILE A 36 16.78 0.73 14.43
CA ILE A 36 16.34 1.89 13.65
C ILE A 36 15.60 2.93 14.51
N ARG A 37 15.59 2.72 15.83
CA ARG A 37 14.93 3.57 16.84
C ARG A 37 13.45 3.81 16.52
N ARG A 38 12.77 2.77 16.04
CA ARG A 38 11.32 2.77 15.76
C ARG A 38 10.64 1.98 16.86
N THR A 39 10.01 2.67 17.81
CA THR A 39 9.48 2.06 19.04
C THR A 39 8.00 1.74 18.95
N ALA A 40 7.25 2.50 18.15
CA ALA A 40 5.85 2.25 17.86
C ALA A 40 5.51 2.73 16.44
N GLU A 41 4.61 2.01 15.79
CA GLU A 41 3.96 2.44 14.54
C GLU A 41 2.51 1.98 14.55
N HIS A 42 1.61 2.92 14.25
CA HIS A 42 0.19 2.68 14.03
C HIS A 42 -0.18 3.33 12.70
N THR A 43 -0.84 2.57 11.84
CA THR A 43 -1.37 3.07 10.57
C THR A 43 -2.85 2.75 10.49
N ALA A 44 -3.66 3.74 10.14
CA ALA A 44 -5.07 3.58 9.82
C ALA A 44 -5.32 4.12 8.41
N ILE A 45 -5.88 3.30 7.53
CA ILE A 45 -6.18 3.62 6.14
C ILE A 45 -7.69 3.48 5.94
N GLN A 46 -8.31 4.50 5.35
CA GLN A 46 -9.70 4.43 4.89
C GLN A 46 -9.71 4.19 3.40
N TYR A 47 -10.54 3.26 2.95
CA TYR A 47 -10.73 2.94 1.54
C TYR A 47 -12.11 3.39 1.09
N GLY A 48 -12.23 3.77 -0.18
CA GLY A 48 -13.48 4.21 -0.78
C GLY A 48 -13.49 4.01 -2.28
N ALA A 49 -14.68 4.01 -2.85
CA ALA A 49 -14.86 3.84 -4.28
C ALA A 49 -14.18 4.99 -5.05
N VAL A 50 -13.37 4.62 -6.03
CA VAL A 50 -12.76 5.50 -7.03
C VAL A 50 -13.30 5.05 -8.38
N GLN A 51 -14.05 5.95 -8.99
CA GLN A 51 -14.61 5.77 -10.32
C GLN A 51 -13.60 6.26 -11.35
N PHE A 52 -13.26 5.41 -12.31
CA PHE A 52 -12.46 5.81 -13.46
C PHE A 52 -13.35 6.08 -14.66
N SER A 53 -12.86 6.88 -15.61
CA SER A 53 -13.58 7.14 -16.87
C SER A 53 -13.77 5.89 -17.73
N SER A 54 -13.04 4.80 -17.44
CA SER A 54 -13.23 3.51 -18.10
C SER A 54 -14.53 2.86 -17.61
N PRO A 55 -15.47 2.52 -18.50
CA PRO A 55 -16.77 1.98 -18.09
C PRO A 55 -16.65 0.68 -17.27
N GLY A 56 -17.42 0.59 -16.19
CA GLY A 56 -17.58 -0.64 -15.40
C GLY A 56 -16.43 -0.99 -14.45
N LEU A 57 -15.50 -0.06 -14.21
CA LEU A 57 -14.40 -0.27 -13.28
C LEU A 57 -14.47 0.68 -12.09
N ASP A 58 -15.11 0.22 -11.03
CA ASP A 58 -15.05 0.84 -9.70
C ASP A 58 -14.00 0.13 -8.86
N MET A 59 -13.03 0.88 -8.33
CA MET A 59 -11.99 0.33 -7.46
C MET A 59 -12.06 0.95 -6.07
N TRP A 60 -11.99 0.12 -5.02
CA TRP A 60 -11.84 0.62 -3.66
C TRP A 60 -10.37 0.86 -3.37
N LEU A 61 -9.99 2.12 -3.38
CA LEU A 61 -8.60 2.57 -3.20
C LEU A 61 -8.49 3.40 -1.92
N PRO A 62 -7.28 3.54 -1.35
CA PRO A 62 -7.06 4.43 -0.21
C PRO A 62 -7.61 5.83 -0.49
N GLN A 63 -8.28 6.41 0.48
CA GLN A 63 -8.74 7.80 0.46
C GLN A 63 -7.86 8.62 1.39
N THR A 64 -7.63 8.09 2.59
CA THR A 64 -6.76 8.69 3.60
C THR A 64 -5.93 7.63 4.30
N ALA A 65 -4.76 8.05 4.78
CA ALA A 65 -3.99 7.28 5.74
C ALA A 65 -3.50 8.20 6.87
N GLU A 66 -3.64 7.76 8.11
CA GLU A 66 -3.00 8.34 9.28
C GLU A 66 -1.93 7.39 9.77
N VAL A 67 -0.72 7.92 9.94
CA VAL A 67 0.44 7.18 10.44
C VAL A 67 0.96 7.89 11.68
N TYR A 68 0.98 7.16 12.78
CA TYR A 68 1.59 7.58 14.03
C TYR A 68 2.82 6.73 14.25
N MET A 69 3.97 7.37 14.44
CA MET A 69 5.22 6.67 14.66
C MET A 69 6.06 7.40 15.69
N GLU A 70 6.83 6.63 16.45
CA GLU A 70 7.87 7.18 17.30
C GLU A 70 9.24 6.81 16.74
N VAL A 71 10.00 7.84 16.37
CA VAL A 71 11.34 7.67 15.79
C VAL A 71 12.33 8.55 16.53
N ARG A 72 13.39 7.93 17.06
CA ARG A 72 14.45 8.62 17.82
C ARG A 72 13.90 9.46 19.00
N GLY A 73 12.86 8.96 19.67
CA GLY A 73 12.20 9.65 20.80
C GLY A 73 11.29 10.81 20.40
N LYS A 74 11.05 11.03 19.10
CA LYS A 74 10.09 12.03 18.61
C LYS A 74 8.84 11.32 18.10
N ARG A 75 7.67 11.83 18.51
CA ARG A 75 6.38 11.40 17.96
C ARG A 75 6.11 12.17 16.67
N LEU A 76 5.83 11.42 15.61
CA LEU A 76 5.40 11.93 14.33
C LEU A 76 3.97 11.48 14.08
N HIS A 77 3.13 12.42 13.67
CA HIS A 77 1.82 12.13 13.09
C HIS A 77 1.84 12.63 11.65
N ARG A 78 1.59 11.72 10.71
CA ARG A 78 1.50 12.02 9.29
C ARG A 78 0.12 11.65 8.79
N ARG A 79 -0.54 12.60 8.13
CA ARG A 79 -1.77 12.37 7.39
C ARG A 79 -1.49 12.45 5.90
N ILE A 80 -2.01 11.48 5.16
CA ILE A 80 -1.92 11.40 3.69
C ILE A 80 -3.34 11.39 3.16
N SER A 81 -3.62 12.23 2.17
CA SER A 81 -4.83 12.16 1.37
C SER A 81 -4.44 11.69 -0.02
N PHE A 82 -5.12 10.67 -0.52
CA PHE A 82 -4.90 10.14 -1.86
C PHE A 82 -5.97 10.71 -2.79
N ASN A 83 -5.54 11.24 -3.92
CA ASN A 83 -6.41 11.82 -4.92
C ASN A 83 -5.79 11.62 -6.31
N ASN A 84 -6.57 11.96 -7.34
CA ASN A 84 -6.11 12.02 -8.73
C ASN A 84 -5.46 10.71 -9.19
N TYR A 85 -6.08 9.57 -8.84
CA TYR A 85 -5.63 8.27 -9.29
C TYR A 85 -5.57 8.21 -10.82
N LEU A 86 -4.49 7.63 -11.33
CA LEU A 86 -4.29 7.38 -12.75
C LEU A 86 -4.43 5.88 -13.01
N LEU A 87 -5.20 5.54 -14.03
CA LEU A 87 -5.37 4.17 -14.50
C LEU A 87 -4.65 4.00 -15.83
N PHE A 88 -3.79 3.00 -15.90
CA PHE A 88 -3.08 2.62 -17.13
C PHE A 88 -3.35 1.15 -17.42
N ALA A 89 -3.66 0.83 -18.67
CA ALA A 89 -3.74 -0.53 -19.19
C ALA A 89 -2.72 -0.67 -20.31
N ILE A 90 -1.92 -1.74 -20.27
CA ILE A 90 -0.90 -2.04 -21.28
C ILE A 90 -1.30 -3.36 -21.93
N ASP A 91 -1.48 -3.34 -23.25
CA ASP A 91 -1.58 -4.53 -24.09
C ASP A 91 -0.23 -4.73 -24.78
N ASP A 92 0.45 -5.85 -24.50
CA ASP A 92 1.75 -6.17 -25.10
C ASP A 92 1.58 -7.18 -26.23
N LYS A 93 2.12 -6.83 -27.41
CA LYS A 93 2.10 -7.65 -28.62
C LYS A 93 3.50 -8.11 -29.00
N GLN A 94 4.42 -8.20 -28.03
CA GLN A 94 5.79 -8.60 -28.27
C GLN A 94 5.86 -9.94 -29.01
N GLN A 95 6.43 -9.90 -30.22
CA GLN A 95 6.80 -11.10 -30.97
C GLN A 95 8.29 -11.36 -30.78
N ILE A 96 8.61 -12.49 -30.16
CA ILE A 96 10.00 -12.96 -29.99
C ILE A 96 10.41 -13.68 -31.27
N SER A 97 11.40 -13.15 -31.99
CA SER A 97 12.00 -13.84 -33.14
C SER A 97 12.99 -14.91 -32.69
N ALA A 98 13.20 -15.92 -33.53
CA ALA A 98 14.22 -16.93 -33.29
C ALA A 98 15.63 -16.30 -33.25
N PRO A 99 16.57 -16.84 -32.46
CA PRO A 99 17.96 -16.37 -32.43
C PRO A 99 18.55 -16.33 -33.84
N LYS A 100 19.36 -15.30 -34.15
CA LYS A 100 20.11 -15.28 -35.41
C LYS A 100 21.11 -16.43 -35.42
N SER A 101 21.06 -17.29 -36.44
CA SER A 101 22.14 -18.25 -36.71
C SER A 101 23.39 -17.45 -37.03
N ASN A 102 24.46 -17.63 -36.25
CA ASN A 102 25.76 -17.07 -36.61
C ASN A 102 26.29 -17.79 -37.86
N PRO A 103 27.01 -17.06 -38.75
CA PRO A 103 27.70 -17.64 -39.90
C PRO A 103 28.91 -18.49 -39.48
#